data_AF-A0A672TEZ4-F1
#
_entry.id   AF-A0A672TEZ4-F1
#
_cell.length_a   1.000
_cell.length_b   1.000
_cell.length_c   1.000
_cell.angle_alpha   90.00
_cell.angle_beta   90.00
_cell.angle_gamma   90.00
#
_symmetry.space_group_name_H-M   'P 1'
#
loop_
_entity.id
_entity.type
_entity.pdbx_description
1 polymer ?
#
loop_
_entity_poly.entity_id
_entity_poly.type
_entity_poly.pdbx_seq_one_letter_code
_entity_poly.pdbx_strand_id
1 'polypeptide(L)'
;LCYDYRTDAWEEKRPMIIARGWHSMCTLQDNIYSIGGSDDNIETMARFDILSVESYSPQCNQWTRVAPLLQANSESGVAVWEGKIYILGGYSWEETVFSKTVQVYDKEKNRWYKGTDLPKAIAGVSACVCVLKPKTEDKNKKTKTKNHQDRGR
;
A
#
# COMPACT_ATOMS: atom_id res chain seq x y z
N LEU A 1 0.50 2.49 21.01
CA LEU A 1 1.48 1.83 21.92
C LEU A 1 2.79 1.66 21.17
N CYS A 2 3.92 1.73 21.87
CA CYS A 2 5.27 1.45 21.35
C CYS A 2 5.90 0.37 22.24
N TYR A 3 6.54 -0.65 21.66
CA TYR A 3 7.20 -1.70 22.42
C TYR A 3 8.71 -1.47 22.43
N ASP A 4 9.31 -1.43 23.62
CA ASP A 4 10.76 -1.42 23.80
C ASP A 4 11.26 -2.83 24.12
N TYR A 5 11.92 -3.45 23.14
CA TYR A 5 12.46 -4.81 23.26
C TYR A 5 13.60 -4.93 24.30
N ARG A 6 14.21 -3.81 24.71
CA ARG A 6 15.31 -3.81 25.68
C ARG A 6 14.80 -3.91 27.12
N THR A 7 13.64 -3.33 27.37
CA THR A 7 13.00 -3.30 28.69
C THR A 7 11.80 -4.23 28.79
N ASP A 8 11.43 -4.89 27.70
CA ASP A 8 10.24 -5.75 27.56
C ASP A 8 8.96 -5.04 28.03
N ALA A 9 8.84 -3.77 27.66
CA ALA A 9 7.78 -2.89 28.13
C ALA A 9 7.05 -2.21 26.97
N TRP A 10 5.74 -2.03 27.17
CA TRP A 10 4.92 -1.18 26.31
C TRP A 10 4.82 0.23 26.89
N GLU A 11 5.03 1.22 26.04
CA GLU A 11 4.84 2.63 26.35
C GLU A 11 3.64 3.18 25.59
N GLU A 12 2.83 4.00 26.27
CA GLU A 12 1.78 4.75 25.61
C GLU A 12 2.36 5.89 24.77
N LYS A 13 1.88 6.02 23.53
CA LYS A 13 2.22 7.12 22.62
C LYS A 13 0.95 7.86 22.27
N ARG A 14 1.05 9.04 21.64
CA ARG A 14 -0.14 9.80 21.27
C ARG A 14 -1.11 8.94 20.45
N PRO A 15 -2.41 8.95 20.80
CA PRO A 15 -3.41 8.24 20.02
C PRO A 15 -3.58 8.91 18.65
N MET A 16 -4.06 8.14 17.67
CA MET A 16 -4.50 8.69 16.37
C MET A 16 -5.58 9.76 16.59
N ILE A 17 -5.72 10.70 15.65
CA ILE A 17 -6.74 11.75 15.72
C ILE A 17 -8.13 11.16 15.48
N ILE A 18 -8.23 10.13 14.63
CA ILE A 18 -9.49 9.46 14.30
C ILE A 18 -9.39 7.96 14.67
N ALA A 19 -10.36 7.48 15.44
CA ALA A 19 -10.55 6.07 15.73
C ALA A 19 -10.94 5.32 14.44
N ARG A 20 -10.41 4.10 14.26
CA ARG A 20 -10.58 3.34 13.03
C ARG A 20 -10.30 1.85 13.22
N GLY A 21 -11.10 1.01 12.58
CA GLY A 21 -10.86 -0.41 12.35
C GLY A 21 -10.49 -0.70 10.89
N TRP A 22 -9.90 -1.87 10.64
CA TRP A 22 -9.54 -2.37 9.29
C TRP A 22 -8.73 -1.40 8.40
N HIS A 23 -8.05 -0.45 9.02
CA HIS A 23 -7.15 0.48 8.35
C HIS A 23 -5.86 -0.23 7.95
N SER A 24 -5.18 0.32 6.95
CA SER A 24 -3.82 -0.09 6.60
C SER A 24 -2.79 0.72 7.40
N MET A 25 -1.68 0.09 7.78
CA MET A 25 -0.54 0.78 8.36
C MET A 25 0.76 0.41 7.66
N CYS A 26 1.62 1.40 7.44
CA CYS A 26 2.98 1.18 6.93
C CYS A 26 3.92 2.29 7.37
N THR A 27 5.23 2.07 7.25
CA THR A 27 6.25 3.10 7.42
C THR A 27 6.70 3.65 6.07
N LEU A 28 6.81 4.97 5.94
CA LEU A 28 7.49 5.61 4.82
C LEU A 28 8.44 6.67 5.37
N GLN A 29 9.74 6.51 5.09
CA GLN A 29 10.80 7.29 5.73
C GLN A 29 10.69 7.16 7.26
N ASP A 30 10.77 8.27 8.01
CA ASP A 30 10.77 8.27 9.47
C ASP A 30 9.36 8.28 10.10
N ASN A 31 8.31 8.18 9.29
CA ASN A 31 6.93 8.29 9.75
C ASN A 31 6.15 6.98 9.59
N ILE A 32 5.23 6.74 10.51
CA ILE A 32 4.20 5.70 10.40
C ILE A 32 2.96 6.34 9.76
N TYR A 33 2.31 5.65 8.84
CA TYR A 33 1.07 6.09 8.21
C TYR A 33 -0.07 5.18 8.64
N SER A 34 -1.19 5.78 9.01
CA SER A 34 -2.47 5.11 9.25
C SER A 34 -3.45 5.54 8.17
N ILE A 35 -3.93 4.58 7.38
CA ILE A 35 -4.51 4.82 6.07
C ILE A 35 -5.92 4.24 6.01
N GLY A 36 -6.90 5.15 6.02
CA GLY A 36 -8.32 4.88 5.87
C GLY A 36 -8.88 3.85 6.85
N GLY A 37 -9.56 2.81 6.35
CA GLY A 37 -10.31 1.85 7.15
C GLY A 37 -11.78 2.23 7.32
N SER A 38 -12.35 1.92 8.47
CA SER A 38 -13.77 2.17 8.78
C SER A 38 -13.98 2.45 10.26
N ASP A 39 -15.13 3.00 10.60
CA ASP A 39 -15.60 3.15 11.97
C ASP A 39 -17.12 2.95 12.00
N ASP A 40 -17.68 2.78 13.20
CA ASP A 40 -19.11 2.52 13.39
C ASP A 40 -19.80 3.77 13.94
N ASN A 41 -20.96 4.10 13.39
CA ASN A 41 -21.81 5.15 13.96
C ASN A 41 -22.33 4.70 15.33
N ILE A 42 -22.12 5.52 16.37
CA ILE A 42 -22.44 5.17 17.77
C ILE A 42 -23.93 4.90 18.00
N GLU A 43 -24.82 5.54 17.24
CA GLU A 43 -26.27 5.39 17.42
C GLU A 43 -26.85 4.27 16.57
N THR A 44 -26.45 4.19 15.30
CA THR A 44 -27.04 3.24 14.35
C THR A 44 -26.26 1.92 14.26
N MET A 45 -25.05 1.86 14.81
CA MET A 45 -24.08 0.79 14.62
C MET A 45 -23.74 0.53 13.13
N ALA A 46 -24.12 1.45 12.24
CA ALA A 46 -23.82 1.33 10.82
C ALA A 46 -22.36 1.71 10.58
N ARG A 47 -21.65 0.85 9.86
CA ARG A 47 -20.26 1.07 9.50
C ARG A 47 -20.13 2.05 8.35
N PHE A 48 -19.17 2.97 8.44
CA PHE A 48 -18.85 3.90 7.36
C PHE A 48 -17.36 3.89 7.04
N ASP A 49 -17.04 4.27 5.80
CA ASP A 49 -15.67 4.32 5.30
C ASP A 49 -14.94 5.56 5.82
N ILE A 50 -13.68 5.38 6.25
CA ILE A 50 -12.79 6.48 6.58
C ILE A 50 -11.82 6.68 5.41
N LEU A 51 -11.86 7.87 4.81
CA LEU A 51 -10.89 8.24 3.77
C LEU A 51 -9.67 9.00 4.32
N SER A 52 -9.75 9.49 5.56
CA SER A 52 -8.67 10.27 6.17
C SER A 52 -7.42 9.41 6.35
N VAL A 53 -6.26 10.05 6.13
CA VAL A 53 -4.94 9.44 6.33
C VAL A 53 -4.17 10.30 7.30
N GLU A 54 -3.46 9.66 8.21
CA GLU A 54 -2.67 10.33 9.25
C GLU A 54 -1.25 9.79 9.24
N SER A 55 -0.26 10.67 9.43
CA SER A 55 1.13 10.29 9.63
C SER A 55 1.56 10.60 11.07
N TYR A 56 2.26 9.65 11.70
CA TYR A 56 2.86 9.80 13.01
C TYR A 56 4.35 10.03 12.87
N SER A 57 4.83 11.09 13.50
CA SER A 57 6.26 11.32 13.67
C SER A 57 6.68 10.88 15.09
N PRO A 58 7.55 9.87 15.23
CA PRO A 58 8.07 9.46 16.52
C PRO A 58 8.91 10.56 17.20
N GLN A 59 9.56 11.43 16.42
CA GLN A 59 10.45 12.48 16.93
C GLN A 59 9.72 13.50 17.81
N CYS A 60 8.50 13.87 17.44
CA CYS A 60 7.68 14.80 18.21
C CYS A 60 6.45 14.14 18.85
N ASN A 61 6.34 12.81 18.76
CA ASN A 61 5.21 12.02 19.25
C ASN A 61 3.87 12.65 18.83
N GLN A 62 3.65 12.86 17.53
CA GLN A 62 2.49 13.59 17.02
C GLN A 62 1.93 12.96 15.74
N TRP A 63 0.60 12.85 15.68
CA TRP A 63 -0.15 12.52 14.47
C TRP A 63 -0.52 13.79 13.70
N THR A 64 -0.42 13.75 12.39
CA THR A 64 -0.77 14.85 11.48
C THR A 64 -1.60 14.30 10.32
N ARG A 65 -2.70 14.98 9.98
CA ARG A 65 -3.50 14.62 8.80
C ARG A 65 -2.72 14.91 7.52
N VAL A 66 -2.74 13.97 6.59
CA VAL A 66 -2.20 14.13 5.22
C VAL A 66 -3.33 13.99 4.20
N ALA A 67 -3.03 14.04 2.91
CA ALA A 67 -4.08 13.94 1.89
C ALA A 67 -4.93 12.66 2.06
N PRO A 68 -6.26 12.78 1.96
CA PRO A 68 -7.16 11.65 2.09
C PRO A 68 -7.08 10.74 0.86
N LEU A 69 -7.48 9.48 1.04
CA LEU A 69 -7.65 8.53 -0.04
C LEU A 69 -8.67 9.01 -1.08
N LEU A 70 -8.54 8.49 -2.30
CA LEU A 70 -9.49 8.72 -3.39
C LEU A 70 -10.74 7.83 -3.25
N GLN A 71 -10.57 6.64 -2.66
CA GLN A 71 -11.62 5.63 -2.45
C GLN A 71 -11.38 4.89 -1.13
N ALA A 72 -12.45 4.29 -0.59
CA ALA A 72 -12.37 3.44 0.59
C ALA A 72 -11.40 2.27 0.41
N ASN A 73 -10.76 1.85 1.49
CA ASN A 73 -9.70 0.84 1.47
C ASN A 73 -9.77 -0.14 2.65
N SER A 74 -10.94 -0.36 3.27
CA SER A 74 -11.01 -1.31 4.38
C SER A 74 -10.44 -2.66 3.95
N GLU A 75 -9.57 -3.25 4.77
CA GLU A 75 -8.92 -4.54 4.49
C GLU A 75 -8.06 -4.56 3.20
N SER A 76 -7.62 -3.40 2.70
CA SER A 76 -6.72 -3.32 1.55
C SER A 76 -5.33 -3.88 1.85
N GLY A 77 -4.62 -4.33 0.81
CA GLY A 77 -3.18 -4.54 0.91
C GLY A 77 -2.42 -3.21 0.89
N VAL A 78 -1.33 -3.12 1.64
CA VAL A 78 -0.43 -1.95 1.65
C VAL A 78 1.01 -2.36 1.37
N ALA A 79 1.70 -1.59 0.53
CA ALA A 79 3.11 -1.79 0.21
C ALA A 79 3.82 -0.46 -0.02
N VAL A 80 5.11 -0.41 0.29
CA VAL A 80 5.95 0.77 0.03
C VAL A 80 7.00 0.41 -1.00
N TRP A 81 7.08 1.22 -2.06
CA TRP A 81 8.03 1.03 -3.15
C TRP A 81 8.43 2.38 -3.74
N GLU A 82 9.73 2.56 -4.00
CA GLU A 82 10.31 3.80 -4.54
C GLU A 82 9.81 5.09 -3.88
N GLY A 83 9.74 5.10 -2.55
CA GLY A 83 9.34 6.28 -1.78
C GLY A 83 7.85 6.62 -1.85
N LYS A 84 7.01 5.72 -2.34
CA LYS A 84 5.55 5.88 -2.44
C LYS A 84 4.82 4.76 -1.69
N ILE A 85 3.62 5.07 -1.21
CA ILE A 85 2.73 4.09 -0.56
C ILE A 85 1.71 3.63 -1.61
N TYR A 86 1.50 2.33 -1.69
CA TYR A 86 0.53 1.70 -2.58
C TYR A 86 -0.55 1.03 -1.73
N ILE A 87 -1.79 1.37 -2.00
CA ILE A 87 -2.98 0.70 -1.48
C ILE A 87 -3.57 -0.13 -2.61
N LEU A 88 -3.81 -1.41 -2.33
CA LEU A 88 -4.17 -2.44 -3.31
C LEU A 88 -5.53 -3.04 -2.95
N GLY A 89 -6.56 -2.74 -3.75
CA GLY A 89 -7.92 -3.21 -3.52
C GLY A 89 -8.52 -2.67 -2.22
N GLY A 90 -9.25 -3.52 -1.51
CA GLY A 90 -9.99 -3.22 -0.30
C GLY A 90 -11.50 -3.38 -0.48
N TYR A 91 -12.25 -2.98 0.53
CA TYR A 91 -13.70 -3.01 0.60
C TYR A 91 -14.24 -1.62 0.94
N SER A 92 -15.33 -1.24 0.29
CA SER A 92 -16.15 -0.09 0.69
C SER A 92 -17.35 -0.60 1.48
N TRP A 93 -17.52 -0.08 2.69
CA TRP A 93 -18.70 -0.34 3.52
C TRP A 93 -19.94 0.40 3.01
N GLU A 94 -19.76 1.58 2.43
CA GLU A 94 -20.86 2.35 1.86
C GLU A 94 -21.40 1.72 0.57
N GLU A 95 -20.52 1.31 -0.34
CA GLU A 95 -20.92 0.68 -1.62
C GLU A 95 -21.06 -0.85 -1.51
N THR A 96 -20.64 -1.46 -0.40
CA THR A 96 -20.66 -2.90 -0.16
C THR A 96 -19.94 -3.75 -1.22
N VAL A 97 -18.85 -3.23 -1.79
CA VAL A 97 -18.15 -3.82 -2.94
C VAL A 97 -16.65 -3.97 -2.72
N PHE A 98 -16.05 -5.04 -3.26
CA PHE A 98 -14.60 -5.17 -3.35
C PHE A 98 -14.03 -4.28 -4.46
N SER A 99 -12.90 -3.65 -4.18
CA SER A 99 -12.20 -2.81 -5.13
C SER A 99 -11.06 -3.54 -5.83
N LYS A 100 -10.85 -3.21 -7.10
CA LYS A 100 -9.64 -3.53 -7.86
C LYS A 100 -8.66 -2.35 -7.89
N THR A 101 -9.03 -1.21 -7.34
CA THR A 101 -8.27 0.03 -7.54
C THR A 101 -6.97 0.01 -6.77
N VAL A 102 -5.93 0.52 -7.42
CA VAL A 102 -4.66 0.83 -6.80
C VAL A 102 -4.59 2.33 -6.56
N GLN A 103 -4.27 2.74 -5.33
CA GLN A 103 -4.08 4.14 -4.97
C GLN A 103 -2.63 4.35 -4.54
N VAL A 104 -1.99 5.38 -5.09
CA VAL A 104 -0.55 5.64 -4.89
C VAL A 104 -0.36 7.00 -4.24
N TYR A 105 0.24 7.01 -3.05
CA TYR A 105 0.57 8.24 -2.33
C TYR A 105 1.96 8.73 -2.69
N ASP A 106 2.04 9.99 -3.10
CA ASP A 106 3.27 10.74 -3.24
C ASP A 106 3.43 11.69 -2.04
N LYS A 107 4.38 11.39 -1.16
CA LYS A 107 4.65 12.19 0.04
C LYS A 107 5.11 13.61 -0.30
N GLU A 108 5.94 13.78 -1.33
CA GLU A 108 6.50 15.08 -1.70
C GLU A 108 5.42 16.04 -2.19
N LYS A 109 4.40 15.49 -2.86
CA LYS A 109 3.24 16.26 -3.33
C LYS A 109 2.07 16.26 -2.34
N ASN A 110 2.20 15.50 -1.26
CA ASN A 110 1.12 15.16 -0.33
C ASN A 110 -0.18 14.85 -1.10
N ARG A 111 -0.16 13.85 -1.98
CA ARG A 111 -1.29 13.57 -2.87
C ARG A 111 -1.39 12.10 -3.25
N TRP A 112 -2.64 11.62 -3.36
CA TRP A 112 -2.96 10.32 -3.92
C TRP A 112 -3.26 10.38 -5.41
N TYR A 113 -2.86 9.33 -6.12
CA TYR A 113 -3.11 9.12 -7.54
C TYR A 113 -3.74 7.76 -7.76
N LYS A 114 -4.58 7.63 -8.80
CA LYS A 114 -5.03 6.33 -9.27
C LYS A 114 -3.89 5.63 -10.02
N GLY A 115 -3.48 4.46 -9.55
CA GLY A 115 -2.55 3.56 -10.23
C GLY A 115 -3.28 2.63 -11.22
N THR A 116 -2.54 1.68 -11.78
CA THR A 116 -3.12 0.63 -12.62
C THR A 116 -3.96 -0.32 -11.76
N ASP A 117 -5.21 -0.54 -12.15
CA ASP A 117 -6.10 -1.46 -11.43
C ASP A 117 -5.53 -2.89 -11.40
N LEU A 118 -5.83 -3.60 -10.31
CA LEU A 118 -5.62 -5.03 -10.20
C LEU A 118 -6.50 -5.79 -11.21
N PRO A 119 -6.08 -7.00 -11.64
CA PRO A 119 -6.88 -7.82 -12.54
C PRO A 119 -8.16 -8.36 -11.89
N LYS A 120 -8.22 -8.39 -10.55
CA LYS A 120 -9.38 -8.86 -9.77
C LYS A 120 -9.57 -7.94 -8.57
N ALA A 121 -10.84 -7.72 -8.21
CA ALA A 121 -11.20 -7.06 -6.96
C ALA A 121 -10.89 -7.97 -5.76
N ILE A 122 -10.19 -7.44 -4.76
CA ILE A 122 -9.71 -8.20 -3.59
C ILE A 122 -9.83 -7.36 -2.31
N ALA A 123 -9.99 -8.03 -1.18
CA ALA A 123 -9.92 -7.47 0.18
C ALA A 123 -9.36 -8.56 1.12
N GLY A 124 -8.94 -8.19 2.33
CA GLY A 124 -8.39 -9.12 3.33
C GLY A 124 -6.99 -9.62 2.97
N VAL A 125 -6.21 -8.85 2.21
CA VAL A 125 -4.91 -9.28 1.68
C VAL A 125 -3.74 -8.56 2.37
N SER A 126 -2.62 -9.27 2.52
CA SER A 126 -1.33 -8.66 2.85
C SER A 126 -0.48 -8.54 1.58
N ALA A 127 0.35 -7.50 1.50
CA ALA A 127 1.19 -7.24 0.35
C ALA A 127 2.66 -7.06 0.77
N CYS A 128 3.57 -7.47 -0.11
CA CYS A 128 5.01 -7.25 0.02
C CYS A 128 5.63 -6.99 -1.35
N VAL A 129 6.82 -6.37 -1.37
CA VAL A 129 7.50 -6.00 -2.62
C VAL A 129 8.78 -6.82 -2.78
N CYS A 130 8.94 -7.44 -3.95
CA CYS A 130 10.18 -8.09 -4.37
C CYS A 130 10.63 -7.47 -5.70
N VAL A 131 11.78 -6.80 -5.70
CA VAL A 131 12.32 -6.15 -6.90
C VAL A 131 13.12 -7.18 -7.71
N LEU A 132 12.65 -7.46 -8.93
CA LEU A 132 13.33 -8.37 -9.85
C LEU A 132 14.27 -7.58 -10.77
N LYS A 133 15.48 -8.10 -10.97
CA LYS A 133 16.36 -7.60 -12.04
C LYS A 133 15.71 -7.93 -13.39
N PRO A 134 15.75 -7.00 -14.38
CA PRO A 134 15.32 -7.31 -15.73
C PRO A 134 16.03 -8.57 -16.23
N LYS A 135 15.31 -9.49 -16.86
CA LYS A 135 15.95 -10.60 -17.57
C LYS A 135 16.78 -9.98 -18.69
N THR A 136 18.10 -10.10 -18.61
CA THR A 136 18.97 -9.87 -19.76
C THR A 136 18.58 -10.91 -20.81
N GLU A 137 17.98 -10.49 -21.91
CA GLU A 137 17.81 -11.38 -23.06
C GLU A 137 19.19 -11.84 -23.52
N ASP A 138 19.41 -13.17 -23.53
CA ASP A 138 20.60 -13.77 -24.10
C ASP A 138 20.71 -13.37 -25.59
N LYS A 139 21.59 -12.41 -25.88
CA LYS A 139 21.96 -11.98 -27.24
C LYS A 139 22.69 -13.06 -28.06
N ASN A 140 22.61 -14.35 -27.69
CA ASN A 140 23.38 -15.45 -28.30
C ASN A 140 22.58 -16.44 -29.15
N LYS A 141 21.42 -16.05 -29.71
CA LYS A 141 20.70 -16.85 -30.73
C LYS A 141 20.80 -16.31 -32.17
N LYS A 142 21.89 -15.60 -32.51
CA LYS A 142 22.18 -15.21 -33.90
C LYS A 142 23.61 -15.55 -34.35
N THR A 143 24.02 -16.82 -34.30
CA THR A 143 25.22 -17.30 -35.05
C THR A 143 25.29 -18.82 -35.21
N LYS A 144 24.19 -19.54 -35.50
CA LYS A 144 24.29 -20.93 -36.00
C LYS A 144 23.19 -21.28 -37.00
N THR A 145 23.16 -20.58 -38.14
CA THR A 145 22.51 -21.07 -39.39
C THR A 145 23.04 -20.30 -40.60
N LYS A 146 24.36 -20.27 -40.79
CA LYS A 146 24.99 -20.08 -42.10
C LYS A 146 26.27 -20.89 -42.11
N ASN A 147 26.16 -22.14 -42.55
CA ASN A 147 27.20 -22.92 -43.22
C ASN A 147 26.59 -24.28 -43.60
N HIS A 148 25.79 -24.29 -44.66
CA HIS A 148 25.81 -25.42 -45.57
C HIS A 148 26.27 -24.87 -46.92
N GLN A 149 27.59 -24.97 -47.10
CA GLN A 149 28.24 -24.86 -48.39
C GLN A 149 27.78 -26.05 -49.22
N ASP A 150 27.03 -25.74 -50.28
CA ASP A 150 27.36 -26.11 -51.65
C ASP A 150 28.44 -27.20 -51.81
N ARG A 151 28.00 -28.42 -52.11
CA ARG A 151 28.81 -29.47 -52.76
C ARG A 151 27.93 -30.36 -53.61
N GLY A 152 28.13 -30.29 -54.92
CA GLY A 152 28.23 -31.51 -55.73
C GLY A 152 27.35 -31.58 -56.96
N ARG A 153 27.96 -31.16 -58.08
CA ARG A 153 27.99 -31.80 -59.42
C ARG A 153 26.68 -32.02 -60.18
#